data_AF-A0A7N9CZ51-F1
#
_entry.id   AF-A0A7N9CZ51-F1
#
_cell.length_a   1.000
_cell.length_b   1.000
_cell.length_c   1.000
_cell.angle_alpha   90.00
_cell.angle_beta   90.00
_cell.angle_gamma   90.00
#
_symmetry.space_group_name_H-M   'P 1'
#
loop_
_entity.id
_entity.type
_entity.pdbx_description
1 polymer ?
#
loop_
_entity_poly.entity_id
_entity_poly.type
_entity_poly.pdbx_seq_one_letter_code
_entity_poly.pdbx_strand_id
1 'polypeptide(L)'
;MGIAVSRDCATAPQPGQQTETLFQNKKQIKKHPYSLSSLFKAQEHNLKTKIFIRFPRTLFATEDALEFCKHQLVARIQATYKSCLGRREYVKKRQAAIKLEAHWRGALARKAIQRRKWAVRIIRKFIKGFISRNKPLCPDNEEFIVFVRKNYILNLRYHLPKTVLDKSWLRPPGILENASDLLRKMCVRNLVQKYCRGITAERKAMMQQKVVTSEIFRGRKDGYTESLNQPFANSRINEGDINPKVLQLISHEKIQYGVPVIKYDRKGFKARQRQLILTQKAAYVVELAKIKQKIEYSALKGVSTSNLRDGILVIHVSPEDKQKGDAVLQCGHMFEAVTKLVMLVKKENIVNVVQGSLQFFISPGKEGTIVFDTGPEEQIYKNKNGQLTVVSGRLWEGSKPFYRM
;
A
#
# COMPACT_ATOMS: atom_id res chain seq x y z
N MET A 1 2.07 -6.31 -15.57
CA MET A 1 3.03 -7.35 -15.13
C MET A 1 2.31 -8.68 -15.18
N GLY A 2 3.03 -9.74 -15.55
CA GLY A 2 2.51 -10.92 -16.25
C GLY A 2 1.40 -11.69 -15.55
N ILE A 3 0.36 -12.01 -16.31
CA ILE A 3 -0.52 -13.14 -16.03
C ILE A 3 -0.04 -14.26 -16.94
N ALA A 4 0.50 -15.31 -16.31
CA ALA A 4 0.92 -16.53 -16.97
C ALA A 4 -0.29 -17.19 -17.64
N VAL A 5 -0.26 -17.27 -18.97
CA VAL A 5 -1.17 -18.13 -19.73
C VAL A 5 -0.43 -19.44 -19.93
N SER A 6 -0.86 -20.48 -19.22
CA SER A 6 -0.43 -21.85 -19.46
C SER A 6 -0.64 -22.19 -20.93
N ARG A 7 0.47 -22.33 -21.66
CA ARG A 7 0.50 -22.98 -22.97
C ARG A 7 0.60 -24.46 -22.71
N ASP A 8 -0.53 -25.14 -22.70
CA ASP A 8 -0.55 -26.60 -22.91
C ASP A 8 -0.11 -26.85 -24.36
N CYS A 9 1.19 -27.02 -24.51
CA CYS A 9 1.82 -27.51 -25.71
C CYS A 9 1.56 -29.02 -25.75
N ALA A 10 0.41 -29.41 -26.30
CA ALA A 10 0.20 -30.78 -26.75
C ALA A 10 1.08 -30.98 -28.00
N THR A 11 2.30 -31.44 -27.76
CA THR A 11 3.24 -31.90 -28.78
C THR A 11 2.55 -32.95 -29.63
N ALA A 12 2.27 -32.62 -30.89
CA ALA A 12 1.80 -33.59 -31.87
C ALA A 12 2.86 -34.70 -32.00
N PRO A 13 2.51 -35.99 -31.83
CA PRO A 13 3.47 -37.06 -32.09
C PRO A 13 3.80 -37.08 -33.58
N GLN A 14 5.10 -37.04 -33.87
CA GLN A 14 5.60 -37.12 -35.24
C GLN A 14 5.12 -38.41 -35.92
N PRO A 15 4.57 -38.34 -37.14
CA PRO A 15 4.12 -39.53 -37.86
C PRO A 15 5.35 -40.21 -38.47
N GLY A 16 5.97 -41.14 -37.73
CA GLY A 16 7.22 -41.71 -38.23
C GLY A 16 7.75 -42.98 -37.58
N GLN A 17 7.04 -43.67 -36.68
CA GLN A 17 7.60 -44.88 -36.02
C GLN A 17 6.64 -46.08 -35.87
N GLN A 18 5.44 -46.03 -36.45
CA GLN A 18 4.50 -47.19 -36.43
C GLN A 18 4.30 -47.86 -37.80
N THR A 19 4.95 -47.36 -38.86
CA THR A 19 4.90 -47.98 -40.19
C THR A 19 6.10 -48.87 -40.51
N GLU A 20 7.16 -48.86 -39.69
CA GLU A 20 8.33 -49.74 -39.87
C GLU A 20 8.22 -51.09 -39.15
N THR A 21 7.38 -51.20 -38.11
CA THR A 21 7.12 -52.47 -37.41
C THR A 21 6.22 -53.44 -38.19
N LEU A 22 5.56 -52.98 -39.26
CA LEU A 22 4.80 -53.82 -40.19
C LEU A 22 5.61 -54.27 -41.43
N PHE A 23 6.80 -53.72 -41.64
CA PHE A 23 7.66 -54.06 -42.78
C PHE A 23 8.85 -54.98 -42.43
N GLN A 24 9.21 -55.11 -41.15
CA GLN A 24 10.28 -56.02 -40.68
C GLN A 24 9.83 -57.49 -40.50
N ASN A 25 8.53 -57.79 -40.53
CA ASN A 25 7.99 -59.16 -40.38
C ASN A 25 7.64 -59.85 -41.72
N LYS A 26 8.23 -59.42 -42.84
CA LYS A 26 8.07 -60.04 -44.18
C LYS A 26 9.24 -60.91 -44.62
N LYS A 27 10.12 -61.33 -43.70
CA LYS A 27 11.24 -62.28 -43.96
C LYS A 27 11.20 -63.54 -43.10
N GLN A 28 10.02 -63.99 -42.71
CA GLN A 28 9.78 -65.41 -42.44
C GLN A 28 8.54 -65.84 -43.23
N ILE A 29 8.72 -66.10 -44.52
CA ILE A 29 7.82 -67.01 -45.22
C ILE A 29 8.10 -68.37 -44.57
N LYS A 30 7.40 -68.67 -43.47
CA LYS A 30 7.24 -70.06 -43.03
C LYS A 30 6.73 -70.80 -44.26
N LYS A 31 7.58 -71.67 -44.85
CA LYS A 31 7.16 -72.53 -45.95
C LYS A 31 5.90 -73.23 -45.47
N HIS A 32 4.78 -72.90 -46.13
CA HIS A 32 3.51 -73.51 -45.81
C HIS A 32 3.67 -75.03 -45.96
N PRO A 33 3.12 -75.88 -45.08
CA PRO A 33 3.29 -77.34 -45.14
C PRO A 33 2.92 -77.97 -46.49
N TYR A 34 2.22 -77.23 -47.35
CA TYR A 34 1.79 -77.62 -48.69
C TYR A 34 2.49 -76.84 -49.82
N SER A 35 3.72 -76.36 -49.63
CA SER A 35 4.50 -75.84 -50.75
C SER A 35 4.71 -76.97 -51.78
N LEU A 36 4.50 -76.73 -53.07
CA LEU A 36 4.71 -77.74 -54.12
C LEU A 36 6.10 -78.39 -54.04
N SER A 37 7.11 -77.63 -53.58
CA SER A 37 8.48 -78.10 -53.33
C SER A 37 8.64 -79.03 -52.12
N SER A 38 7.68 -79.10 -51.20
CA SER A 38 7.71 -79.96 -50.01
C SER A 38 6.89 -81.25 -50.14
N LEU A 39 6.01 -81.34 -51.14
CA LEU A 39 5.15 -82.50 -51.39
C LEU A 39 5.77 -83.55 -52.33
N PHE A 40 6.80 -83.17 -53.10
CA PHE A 40 7.44 -84.06 -54.07
C PHE A 40 8.93 -84.24 -53.77
N LYS A 41 9.33 -85.40 -53.25
CA LYS A 41 10.73 -85.85 -53.32
C LYS A 41 11.02 -86.31 -54.75
N ALA A 42 12.14 -85.87 -55.32
CA ALA A 42 12.54 -86.12 -56.71
C ALA A 42 12.69 -87.61 -57.09
N GLN A 43 12.59 -88.55 -56.15
CA GLN A 43 12.72 -90.00 -56.38
C GLN A 43 11.39 -90.74 -56.60
N GLU A 44 10.24 -90.06 -56.59
CA GLU A 44 8.92 -90.71 -56.63
C GLU A 44 8.24 -90.74 -58.01
N HIS A 45 8.82 -90.18 -59.07
CA HIS A 45 8.22 -90.19 -60.42
C HIS A 45 9.27 -90.26 -61.54
N ASN A 46 9.00 -91.06 -62.59
CA ASN A 46 9.80 -91.15 -63.82
C ASN A 46 8.91 -90.71 -64.99
N LEU A 47 9.36 -89.78 -65.85
CA LEU A 47 8.49 -89.15 -66.86
C LEU A 47 9.06 -89.19 -68.28
N LYS A 48 8.23 -89.68 -69.22
CA LYS A 48 8.23 -89.29 -70.65
C LYS A 48 6.82 -88.97 -71.17
N THR A 49 5.75 -89.64 -70.72
CA THR A 49 4.36 -89.33 -71.15
C THR A 49 3.30 -89.38 -70.05
N LYS A 50 3.51 -90.12 -68.94
CA LYS A 50 2.57 -90.23 -67.81
C LYS A 50 3.32 -90.30 -66.47
N ILE A 51 2.69 -89.80 -65.41
CA ILE A 51 3.25 -89.76 -64.04
C ILE A 51 2.79 -91.00 -63.26
N PHE A 52 3.74 -91.81 -62.80
CA PHE A 52 3.46 -92.98 -61.95
C PHE A 52 3.67 -92.62 -60.48
N ILE A 53 2.59 -92.65 -59.68
CA ILE A 53 2.62 -92.35 -58.24
C ILE A 53 2.82 -93.67 -57.48
N ARG A 54 3.94 -93.77 -56.74
CA ARG A 54 4.31 -95.02 -56.04
C ARG A 54 3.54 -95.28 -54.75
N PHE A 55 3.23 -94.23 -54.00
CA PHE A 55 2.57 -94.36 -52.69
C PHE A 55 1.22 -93.62 -52.71
N PRO A 56 0.13 -94.24 -52.22
CA PRO A 56 -1.17 -93.58 -52.11
C PRO A 56 -1.13 -92.27 -51.32
N ARG A 57 -0.25 -92.18 -50.31
CA ARG A 57 -0.05 -90.97 -49.49
C ARG A 57 0.32 -89.73 -50.33
N THR A 58 1.12 -89.89 -51.38
CA THR A 58 1.54 -88.77 -52.25
C THR A 58 0.36 -88.27 -53.08
N LEU A 59 -0.50 -89.16 -53.60
CA LEU A 59 -1.73 -88.79 -54.31
C LEU A 59 -2.69 -88.01 -53.38
N PHE A 60 -2.98 -88.56 -52.20
CA PHE A 60 -3.87 -87.90 -51.23
C PHE A 60 -3.31 -86.55 -50.75
N ALA A 61 -2.00 -86.47 -50.48
CA ALA A 61 -1.38 -85.22 -50.08
C ALA A 61 -1.39 -84.14 -51.19
N THR A 62 -1.30 -84.53 -52.46
CA THR A 62 -1.45 -83.59 -53.59
C THR A 62 -2.88 -83.11 -53.78
N GLU A 63 -3.87 -83.98 -53.56
CA GLU A 63 -5.28 -83.59 -53.59
C GLU A 63 -5.63 -82.68 -52.41
N ASP A 64 -5.18 -83.00 -51.20
CA ASP A 64 -5.32 -82.15 -50.01
C ASP A 64 -4.65 -80.77 -50.22
N ALA A 65 -3.47 -80.74 -50.84
CA ALA A 65 -2.78 -79.50 -51.17
C ALA A 65 -3.51 -78.69 -52.25
N LEU A 66 -4.12 -79.36 -53.24
CA LEU A 66 -4.94 -78.72 -54.26
C LEU A 66 -6.19 -78.10 -53.63
N GLU A 67 -6.90 -78.84 -52.78
CA GLU A 67 -8.10 -78.37 -52.07
C GLU A 67 -7.76 -77.20 -51.14
N PHE A 68 -6.64 -77.29 -50.43
CA PHE A 68 -6.11 -76.18 -49.65
C PHE A 68 -5.76 -74.94 -50.49
N CYS A 69 -5.13 -75.12 -51.66
CA CYS A 69 -4.82 -74.02 -52.58
C CYS A 69 -6.09 -73.36 -53.15
N LYS A 70 -7.15 -74.13 -53.42
CA LYS A 70 -8.47 -73.58 -53.81
C LYS A 70 -9.00 -72.66 -52.72
N HIS A 71 -8.99 -73.09 -51.46
CA HIS A 71 -9.40 -72.25 -50.32
C HIS A 71 -8.53 -70.98 -50.18
N GLN A 72 -7.21 -71.09 -50.37
CA GLN A 72 -6.32 -69.92 -50.32
C GLN A 72 -6.59 -68.93 -51.47
N LEU A 73 -6.83 -69.42 -52.68
CA LEU A 73 -7.17 -68.57 -53.83
C LEU A 73 -8.49 -67.82 -53.57
N VAL A 74 -9.52 -68.52 -53.09
CA VAL A 74 -10.80 -67.91 -52.69
C VAL A 74 -10.58 -66.86 -51.61
N ALA A 75 -9.77 -67.15 -50.58
CA ALA A 75 -9.46 -66.19 -49.53
C ALA A 75 -8.76 -64.92 -50.06
N ARG A 76 -7.84 -65.05 -51.04
CA ARG A 76 -7.17 -63.91 -51.67
C ARG A 76 -8.13 -63.06 -52.51
N ILE A 77 -9.02 -63.69 -53.26
CA ILE A 77 -10.05 -63.00 -54.05
C ILE A 77 -11.01 -62.26 -53.11
N GLN A 78 -11.49 -62.93 -52.06
CA GLN A 78 -12.35 -62.32 -51.04
C GLN A 78 -11.66 -61.17 -50.31
N ALA A 79 -10.38 -61.32 -49.94
CA ALA A 79 -9.61 -60.25 -49.29
C ALA A 79 -9.47 -59.02 -50.20
N THR A 80 -9.20 -59.24 -51.50
CA THR A 80 -9.10 -58.15 -52.49
C THR A 80 -10.45 -57.43 -52.65
N TYR A 81 -11.54 -58.18 -52.79
CA TYR A 81 -12.88 -57.61 -52.89
C TYR A 81 -13.27 -56.81 -51.63
N LYS A 82 -13.05 -57.37 -50.44
CA LYS A 82 -13.29 -56.69 -49.15
C LYS A 82 -12.45 -55.41 -49.02
N SER A 83 -11.19 -55.43 -49.46
CA SER A 83 -10.33 -54.24 -49.48
C SER A 83 -10.85 -53.17 -50.44
N CYS A 84 -11.31 -53.55 -51.64
CA CYS A 84 -11.92 -52.63 -52.59
C CYS A 84 -13.19 -51.99 -52.04
N LEU A 85 -14.07 -52.76 -51.40
CA LEU A 85 -15.28 -52.24 -50.75
C LEU A 85 -14.94 -51.29 -49.60
N GLY A 86 -14.05 -51.71 -48.69
CA GLY A 86 -13.61 -50.87 -47.57
C GLY A 86 -12.96 -49.56 -48.04
N ARG A 87 -12.15 -49.60 -49.11
CA ARG A 87 -11.55 -48.40 -49.71
C ARG A 87 -12.61 -47.46 -50.29
N ARG A 88 -13.63 -47.98 -50.97
CA ARG A 88 -14.74 -47.16 -51.50
C ARG A 88 -15.48 -46.45 -50.38
N GLU A 89 -15.78 -47.14 -49.28
CA GLU A 89 -16.42 -46.52 -48.10
C GLU A 89 -15.53 -45.47 -47.43
N TYR A 90 -14.24 -45.78 -47.24
CA TYR A 90 -13.28 -44.85 -46.67
C TYR A 90 -13.17 -43.56 -47.49
N VAL A 91 -13.05 -43.66 -48.82
CA VAL A 91 -12.97 -42.49 -49.70
C VAL A 91 -14.24 -41.65 -49.61
N LYS A 92 -15.43 -42.27 -49.57
CA LYS A 92 -16.69 -41.55 -49.37
C LYS A 92 -16.71 -40.78 -48.05
N LYS A 93 -16.36 -41.44 -46.92
CA LYS A 93 -16.30 -40.82 -45.58
C LYS A 93 -15.28 -39.67 -45.55
N ARG A 94 -14.09 -39.89 -46.12
CA ARG A 94 -13.03 -38.87 -46.17
C ARG A 94 -13.45 -37.66 -47.00
N GLN A 95 -14.06 -37.86 -48.17
CA GLN A 95 -14.55 -36.75 -48.99
C GLN A 95 -15.64 -35.95 -48.27
N ALA A 96 -16.56 -36.60 -47.58
CA ALA A 96 -17.58 -35.92 -46.78
C ALA A 96 -16.94 -35.10 -45.63
N ALA A 97 -15.98 -35.68 -44.91
CA ALA A 97 -15.24 -34.99 -43.85
C ALA A 97 -14.49 -33.76 -44.37
N ILE A 98 -13.72 -33.90 -45.47
CA ILE A 98 -12.98 -32.78 -46.08
C ILE A 98 -13.93 -31.65 -46.50
N LYS A 99 -15.09 -31.99 -47.10
CA LYS A 99 -16.10 -30.99 -47.48
C LYS A 99 -16.61 -30.24 -46.25
N LEU A 100 -16.99 -30.96 -45.19
CA LEU A 100 -17.47 -30.36 -43.96
C LEU A 100 -16.41 -29.44 -43.33
N GLU A 101 -15.18 -29.91 -43.21
CA GLU A 101 -14.08 -29.12 -42.67
C GLU A 101 -13.81 -27.86 -43.50
N ALA A 102 -13.82 -27.96 -44.83
CA ALA A 102 -13.65 -26.80 -45.72
C ALA A 102 -14.78 -25.77 -45.53
N HIS A 103 -16.04 -26.23 -45.45
CA HIS A 103 -17.19 -25.36 -45.17
C HIS A 103 -17.07 -24.68 -43.80
N TRP A 104 -16.65 -25.42 -42.77
CA TRP A 104 -16.45 -24.90 -41.42
C TRP A 104 -15.33 -23.87 -41.35
N ARG A 105 -14.17 -24.15 -41.95
CA ARG A 105 -13.06 -23.17 -42.08
C ARG A 105 -13.54 -21.90 -42.79
N GLY A 106 -14.32 -22.04 -43.85
CA GLY A 106 -14.94 -20.92 -44.55
C GLY A 106 -15.91 -20.11 -43.67
N ALA A 107 -16.73 -20.78 -42.84
CA ALA A 107 -17.64 -20.12 -41.90
C ALA A 107 -16.89 -19.31 -40.83
N LEU A 108 -15.81 -19.89 -40.28
CA LEU A 108 -14.92 -19.20 -39.34
C LEU A 108 -14.26 -17.97 -39.99
N ALA A 109 -13.78 -18.10 -41.23
CA ALA A 109 -13.18 -16.99 -41.98
C ALA A 109 -14.19 -15.85 -42.22
N ARG A 110 -15.43 -16.16 -42.61
CA ARG A 110 -16.51 -15.16 -42.77
C ARG A 110 -16.83 -14.46 -41.45
N LYS A 111 -16.90 -15.19 -40.33
CA LYS A 111 -17.10 -14.61 -38.99
C LYS A 111 -15.93 -13.69 -38.60
N ALA A 112 -14.70 -14.09 -38.90
CA ALA A 112 -13.51 -13.27 -38.65
C ALA A 112 -13.52 -11.98 -39.49
N ILE A 113 -13.88 -12.04 -40.77
CA ILE A 113 -14.04 -10.86 -41.63
C ILE A 113 -15.11 -9.92 -41.07
N GLN A 114 -16.25 -10.46 -40.62
CA GLN A 114 -17.31 -9.64 -40.04
C GLN A 114 -16.85 -8.91 -38.77
N ARG A 115 -16.10 -9.60 -37.89
CA ARG A 115 -15.48 -8.95 -36.71
C ARG A 115 -14.50 -7.84 -37.09
N ARG A 116 -13.66 -8.06 -38.11
CA ARG A 116 -12.72 -7.04 -38.62
C ARG A 116 -13.46 -5.83 -39.20
N LYS A 117 -14.49 -6.05 -40.03
CA LYS A 117 -15.34 -4.97 -40.57
C LYS A 117 -16.02 -4.17 -39.46
N TRP A 118 -16.55 -4.86 -38.45
CA TRP A 118 -17.13 -4.22 -37.27
C TRP A 118 -16.11 -3.37 -36.51
N ALA A 119 -14.92 -3.91 -36.21
CA ALA A 119 -13.86 -3.16 -35.53
C ALA A 119 -13.44 -1.90 -36.30
N VAL A 120 -13.26 -2.00 -37.63
CA VAL A 120 -12.96 -0.85 -38.49
C VAL A 120 -14.06 0.21 -38.40
N ARG A 121 -15.33 -0.19 -38.40
CA ARG A 121 -16.46 0.74 -38.26
C ARG A 121 -16.43 1.47 -36.92
N ILE A 122 -16.16 0.77 -35.82
CA ILE A 122 -16.06 1.36 -34.47
C ILE A 122 -14.91 2.37 -34.40
N ILE A 123 -13.72 2.00 -34.88
CA ILE A 123 -12.55 2.90 -34.88
C ILE A 123 -12.84 4.16 -35.71
N ARG A 124 -13.42 4.01 -36.91
CA ARG A 124 -13.79 5.16 -37.74
C ARG A 124 -14.82 6.06 -37.06
N LYS A 125 -15.83 5.47 -36.40
CA LYS A 125 -16.84 6.24 -35.65
C LYS A 125 -16.20 7.02 -34.50
N PHE A 126 -15.29 6.40 -33.76
CA PHE A 126 -14.51 7.06 -32.70
C PHE A 126 -13.71 8.25 -33.23
N ILE A 127 -12.96 8.06 -34.33
CA ILE A 127 -12.15 9.13 -34.95
C ILE A 127 -13.03 10.28 -35.43
N LYS A 128 -14.14 9.97 -36.11
CA LYS A 128 -15.12 10.99 -36.53
C LYS A 128 -15.63 11.78 -35.33
N GLY A 129 -16.07 11.09 -34.27
CA GLY A 129 -16.53 11.71 -33.04
C GLY A 129 -15.48 12.62 -32.39
N PHE A 130 -14.21 12.18 -32.35
CA PHE A 130 -13.08 12.98 -31.85
C PHE A 130 -12.83 14.26 -32.66
N ILE A 131 -12.92 14.19 -33.99
CA ILE A 131 -12.79 15.35 -34.88
C ILE A 131 -13.94 16.34 -34.63
N SER A 132 -15.16 15.84 -34.45
CA SER A 132 -16.36 16.66 -34.18
C SER A 132 -16.62 16.96 -32.70
N ARG A 133 -15.63 16.78 -31.81
CA ARG A 133 -15.83 16.90 -30.34
C ARG A 133 -16.26 18.29 -29.85
N ASN A 134 -15.92 19.34 -30.61
CA ASN A 134 -16.27 20.73 -30.28
C ASN A 134 -17.62 21.16 -30.88
N LYS A 135 -18.22 20.32 -31.72
CA LYS A 135 -19.54 20.57 -32.31
C LYS A 135 -20.63 20.25 -31.28
N PRO A 136 -21.84 20.82 -31.39
CA PRO A 136 -22.98 20.38 -30.60
C PRO A 136 -23.23 18.88 -30.76
N LEU A 137 -23.98 18.30 -29.83
CA LEU A 137 -24.26 16.87 -29.81
C LEU A 137 -24.94 16.44 -31.13
N CYS A 138 -24.36 15.48 -31.81
CA CYS A 138 -24.83 14.91 -33.07
C CYS A 138 -24.57 13.39 -33.10
N PRO A 139 -25.23 12.64 -34.00
CA PRO A 139 -25.06 11.18 -34.08
C PRO A 139 -23.60 10.71 -34.30
N ASP A 140 -22.76 11.57 -34.88
CA ASP A 140 -21.35 11.28 -35.13
C ASP A 140 -20.47 11.42 -33.86
N ASN A 141 -20.80 12.33 -32.94
CA ASN A 141 -19.99 12.62 -31.74
C ASN A 141 -20.57 12.06 -30.43
N GLU A 142 -21.83 11.65 -30.41
CA GLU A 142 -22.54 11.20 -29.22
C GLU A 142 -21.80 10.09 -28.48
N GLU A 143 -21.46 9.00 -29.17
CA GLU A 143 -20.75 7.86 -28.58
C GLU A 143 -19.37 8.26 -28.02
N PHE A 144 -18.67 9.17 -28.70
CA PHE A 144 -17.38 9.68 -28.26
C PHE A 144 -17.52 10.50 -26.98
N ILE A 145 -18.52 11.39 -26.90
CA ILE A 145 -18.76 12.22 -25.71
C ILE A 145 -19.14 11.35 -24.51
N VAL A 146 -20.01 10.35 -24.70
CA VAL A 146 -20.39 9.38 -23.66
C VAL A 146 -19.16 8.60 -23.19
N PHE A 147 -18.31 8.16 -24.12
CA PHE A 147 -17.05 7.50 -23.79
C PHE A 147 -16.13 8.40 -22.94
N VAL A 148 -15.93 9.66 -23.34
CA VAL A 148 -15.07 10.62 -22.60
C VAL A 148 -15.62 10.87 -21.20
N ARG A 149 -16.94 11.08 -21.06
CA ARG A 149 -17.64 11.23 -19.77
C ARG A 149 -17.40 10.02 -18.85
N LYS A 150 -17.67 8.82 -19.36
CA LYS A 150 -17.50 7.58 -18.61
C LYS A 150 -16.04 7.35 -18.22
N ASN A 151 -15.12 7.49 -19.18
CA ASN A 151 -13.70 7.27 -18.95
C ASN A 151 -13.13 8.24 -17.91
N TYR A 152 -13.53 9.52 -17.97
CA TYR A 152 -13.09 10.50 -16.99
C TYR A 152 -13.52 10.13 -15.56
N ILE A 153 -14.79 9.80 -15.36
CA ILE A 153 -15.33 9.44 -14.04
C ILE A 153 -14.67 8.17 -13.49
N LEU A 154 -14.50 7.14 -14.35
CA LEU A 154 -13.86 5.88 -13.94
C LEU A 154 -12.40 6.08 -13.53
N ASN A 155 -11.66 6.92 -14.25
CA ASN A 155 -10.26 7.21 -13.92
C ASN A 155 -10.13 8.14 -12.72
N LEU A 156 -11.05 9.11 -12.57
CA LEU A 156 -11.05 10.06 -11.44
C LEU A 156 -11.04 9.34 -10.09
N ARG A 157 -11.71 8.18 -9.98
CA ARG A 157 -11.72 7.34 -8.77
C ARG A 157 -10.33 7.05 -8.21
N TYR A 158 -9.33 6.87 -9.08
CA TYR A 158 -7.97 6.52 -8.68
C TYR A 158 -7.11 7.74 -8.31
N HIS A 159 -7.58 8.94 -8.62
CA HIS A 159 -6.89 10.21 -8.41
C HIS A 159 -7.64 11.12 -7.43
N LEU A 160 -8.49 10.53 -6.58
CA LEU A 160 -9.19 11.29 -5.54
C LEU A 160 -8.21 11.68 -4.42
N PRO A 161 -8.28 12.94 -3.93
CA PRO A 161 -7.51 13.35 -2.77
C PRO A 161 -7.79 12.46 -1.56
N LYS A 162 -6.74 12.01 -0.88
CA LYS A 162 -6.89 11.18 0.33
C LYS A 162 -7.09 12.01 1.60
N THR A 163 -6.56 13.24 1.60
CA THR A 163 -6.63 14.15 2.75
C THR A 163 -7.14 15.52 2.32
N VAL A 164 -7.58 16.33 3.29
CA VAL A 164 -8.08 17.70 3.01
C VAL A 164 -6.98 18.61 2.43
N LEU A 165 -5.72 18.35 2.75
CA LEU A 165 -4.58 19.14 2.29
C LEU A 165 -4.04 18.66 0.93
N ASP A 166 -4.46 17.48 0.49
CA ASP A 166 -4.08 16.91 -0.79
C ASP A 166 -4.80 17.66 -1.92
N LYS A 167 -4.00 18.26 -2.82
CA LYS A 167 -4.47 19.05 -3.97
C LYS A 167 -4.48 18.24 -5.26
N SER A 168 -4.13 16.95 -5.22
CA SER A 168 -4.10 16.10 -6.40
C SER A 168 -5.50 15.98 -7.02
N TRP A 169 -5.57 16.15 -8.34
CA TRP A 169 -6.82 16.03 -9.08
C TRP A 169 -6.54 15.66 -10.54
N LEU A 170 -7.32 14.75 -11.10
CA LEU A 170 -7.16 14.34 -12.50
C LEU A 170 -7.56 15.49 -13.44
N ARG A 171 -6.65 15.88 -14.33
CA ARG A 171 -6.90 16.89 -15.36
C ARG A 171 -8.11 16.49 -16.21
N PRO A 172 -9.16 17.31 -16.28
CA PRO A 172 -10.34 16.98 -17.06
C PRO A 172 -10.13 17.20 -18.57
N PRO A 173 -10.83 16.43 -19.41
CA PRO A 173 -11.07 16.82 -20.81
C PRO A 173 -11.82 18.15 -20.87
N GLY A 174 -11.58 18.97 -21.90
CA GLY A 174 -12.18 20.31 -22.01
C GLY A 174 -13.71 20.36 -21.89
N ILE A 175 -14.41 19.36 -22.44
CA ILE A 175 -15.88 19.22 -22.36
C ILE A 175 -16.39 19.05 -20.91
N LEU A 176 -15.51 18.63 -19.99
CA LEU A 176 -15.84 18.27 -18.61
C LEU A 176 -15.17 19.17 -17.57
N GLU A 177 -14.57 20.30 -17.95
CA GLU A 177 -13.92 21.21 -17.01
C GLU A 177 -14.89 21.67 -15.91
N ASN A 178 -16.06 22.21 -16.31
CA ASN A 178 -17.09 22.64 -15.37
C ASN A 178 -17.58 21.50 -14.45
N ALA A 179 -17.78 20.31 -15.01
CA ALA A 179 -18.22 19.14 -14.25
C ALA A 179 -17.15 18.68 -13.26
N SER A 180 -15.89 18.69 -13.67
CA SER A 180 -14.73 18.36 -12.84
C SER A 180 -14.60 19.32 -11.66
N ASP A 181 -14.78 20.62 -11.89
CA ASP A 181 -14.73 21.63 -10.84
C ASP A 181 -15.83 21.45 -9.79
N LEU A 182 -17.05 21.14 -10.24
CA LEU A 182 -18.16 20.83 -9.34
C LEU A 182 -17.87 19.57 -8.52
N LEU A 183 -17.41 18.49 -9.17
CA LEU A 183 -17.04 17.24 -8.49
C LEU A 183 -15.90 17.46 -7.48
N ARG A 184 -14.90 18.28 -7.82
CA ARG A 184 -13.80 18.64 -6.93
C ARG A 184 -14.30 19.37 -5.69
N LYS A 185 -15.15 20.38 -5.87
CA LYS A 185 -15.78 21.13 -4.77
C LYS A 185 -16.60 20.20 -3.86
N MET A 186 -17.40 19.31 -4.44
CA MET A 186 -18.17 18.32 -3.70
C MET A 186 -17.27 17.35 -2.92
N CYS A 187 -16.19 16.86 -3.55
CA CYS A 187 -15.23 15.95 -2.92
C CYS A 187 -14.55 16.61 -1.71
N VAL A 188 -14.02 17.82 -1.87
CA VAL A 188 -13.37 18.57 -0.78
C VAL A 188 -14.37 18.86 0.35
N ARG A 189 -15.59 19.29 0.03
CA ARG A 189 -16.65 19.50 1.04
C ARG A 189 -16.94 18.23 1.83
N ASN A 190 -17.05 17.09 1.15
CA ASN A 190 -17.28 15.80 1.81
C ASN A 190 -16.08 15.37 2.67
N LEU A 191 -14.84 15.56 2.20
CA LEU A 191 -13.64 15.27 2.99
C LEU A 191 -13.56 16.12 4.25
N VAL A 192 -13.82 17.42 4.14
CA VAL A 192 -13.87 18.34 5.28
C VAL A 192 -14.96 17.93 6.25
N GLN A 193 -16.18 17.63 5.76
CA GLN A 193 -17.29 17.21 6.60
C GLN A 193 -17.00 15.89 7.33
N LYS A 194 -16.41 14.92 6.64
CA LYS A 194 -15.98 13.65 7.22
C LYS A 194 -14.92 13.84 8.30
N TYR A 195 -13.94 14.71 8.07
CA TYR A 195 -12.91 15.05 9.05
C TYR A 195 -13.51 15.76 10.28
N CYS A 196 -14.26 16.85 10.06
CA CYS A 196 -14.83 17.67 11.14
C CYS A 196 -15.88 16.92 11.97
N ARG A 197 -16.64 15.99 11.38
CA ARG A 197 -17.60 15.16 12.10
C ARG A 197 -16.98 13.91 12.71
N GLY A 198 -15.86 13.43 12.17
CA GLY A 198 -15.17 12.24 12.66
C GLY A 198 -14.21 12.50 13.82
N ILE A 199 -13.87 13.76 14.12
CA ILE A 199 -12.97 14.12 15.21
C ILE A 199 -13.72 14.20 16.55
N THR A 200 -13.18 13.55 17.58
CA THR A 200 -13.71 13.65 18.96
C THR A 200 -13.40 15.04 19.54
N ALA A 201 -14.21 15.48 20.51
CA ALA A 201 -13.99 16.76 21.20
C ALA A 201 -12.61 16.82 21.87
N GLU A 202 -12.17 15.73 22.49
CA GLU A 202 -10.85 15.60 23.12
C GLU A 202 -9.72 15.76 22.10
N ARG A 203 -9.80 15.05 20.96
CA ARG A 203 -8.80 15.14 19.90
C ARG A 203 -8.77 16.54 19.29
N LYS A 204 -9.92 17.18 19.12
CA LYS A 204 -10.00 18.57 18.66
C LYS A 204 -9.29 19.52 19.63
N ALA A 205 -9.54 19.41 20.93
CA ALA A 205 -8.90 20.24 21.96
C ALA A 205 -7.37 20.03 22.00
N MET A 206 -6.92 18.78 21.90
CA MET A 206 -5.49 18.45 21.81
C MET A 206 -4.84 19.04 20.55
N MET A 207 -5.50 18.94 19.39
CA MET A 207 -4.98 19.52 18.14
C MET A 207 -4.91 21.04 18.20
N GLN A 208 -5.90 21.70 18.82
CA GLN A 208 -5.87 23.15 19.06
C GLN A 208 -4.68 23.54 19.95
N GLN A 209 -4.40 22.79 21.02
CA GLN A 209 -3.20 23.00 21.83
C GLN A 209 -1.93 22.88 20.98
N LYS A 210 -1.81 21.83 20.16
CA LYS A 210 -0.64 21.63 19.29
C LYS A 210 -0.44 22.75 18.27
N VAL A 211 -1.53 23.35 17.75
CA VAL A 211 -1.46 24.53 16.87
C VAL A 211 -0.83 25.70 17.62
N VAL A 212 -1.33 26.03 18.82
CA VAL A 212 -0.77 27.09 19.67
C VAL A 212 0.70 26.80 20.01
N THR A 213 1.05 25.55 20.37
CA THR A 213 2.44 25.15 20.59
C THR A 213 3.31 25.40 19.35
N SER A 214 2.78 25.12 18.15
CA SER A 214 3.50 25.32 16.91
C SER A 214 3.77 26.80 16.62
N GLU A 215 2.81 27.67 16.90
CA GLU A 215 2.97 29.12 16.71
C GLU A 215 4.05 29.69 17.65
N ILE A 216 4.15 29.14 18.86
CA ILE A 216 5.12 29.59 19.86
C ILE A 216 6.53 29.04 19.59
N PHE A 217 6.67 27.75 19.29
CA PHE A 217 7.95 27.04 19.36
C PHE A 217 8.53 26.60 18.01
N ARG A 218 7.74 26.56 16.93
CA ARG A 218 8.21 26.06 15.64
C ARG A 218 9.38 26.90 15.12
N GLY A 219 10.54 26.26 15.00
CA GLY A 219 11.79 26.89 14.54
C GLY A 219 12.44 27.83 15.55
N ARG A 220 11.93 27.94 16.79
CA ARG A 220 12.48 28.82 17.84
C ARG A 220 13.20 28.06 18.96
N LYS A 221 12.79 26.82 19.26
CA LYS A 221 13.35 26.00 20.35
C LYS A 221 13.64 24.56 19.91
N ASP A 222 14.81 24.07 20.27
CA ASP A 222 15.26 22.71 20.04
C ASP A 222 14.42 21.69 20.85
N GLY A 223 14.24 20.49 20.31
CA GLY A 223 13.38 19.47 20.91
C GLY A 223 11.89 19.58 20.54
N TYR A 224 11.46 20.66 19.87
CA TYR A 224 10.06 20.84 19.46
C TYR A 224 9.61 19.75 18.47
N THR A 225 10.45 19.40 17.49
CA THR A 225 10.15 18.37 16.49
C THR A 225 9.88 17.00 17.10
N GLU A 226 10.65 16.63 18.12
CA GLU A 226 10.53 15.39 18.87
C GLU A 226 9.27 15.38 19.73
N SER A 227 8.87 16.55 20.25
CA SER A 227 7.64 16.72 21.03
C SER A 227 6.37 16.49 20.21
N LEU A 228 6.43 16.55 18.86
CA LEU A 228 5.27 16.34 18.00
C LEU A 228 4.69 14.92 18.14
N ASN A 229 5.56 13.94 18.38
CA ASN A 229 5.17 12.53 18.53
C ASN A 229 4.58 12.21 19.91
N GLN A 230 4.68 13.13 20.87
CA GLN A 230 4.16 12.97 22.21
C GLN A 230 2.77 13.61 22.34
N PRO A 231 1.69 12.85 22.59
CA PRO A 231 0.36 13.41 22.76
C PRO A 231 0.28 14.23 24.05
N PHE A 232 -0.51 15.32 24.01
CA PHE A 232 -0.76 16.11 25.21
C PHE A 232 -1.80 15.43 26.09
N ALA A 233 -1.49 15.29 27.38
CA ALA A 233 -2.41 14.70 28.34
C ALA A 233 -3.38 15.76 28.89
N ASN A 234 -4.51 15.32 29.45
CA ASN A 234 -5.42 16.21 30.19
C ASN A 234 -4.72 16.79 31.43
N SER A 235 -4.09 15.92 32.23
CA SER A 235 -3.20 16.27 33.35
C SER A 235 -2.10 15.21 33.47
N ARG A 236 -0.90 15.59 33.93
CA ARG A 236 0.20 14.67 34.24
C ARG A 236 0.23 14.25 35.71
N ILE A 237 -0.60 14.88 36.54
CA ILE A 237 -0.84 14.53 37.95
C ILE A 237 -2.34 14.24 38.08
N ASN A 238 -2.71 13.08 38.64
CA ASN A 238 -4.12 12.78 38.92
C ASN A 238 -4.58 13.56 40.15
N GLU A 239 -5.87 13.88 40.22
CA GLU A 239 -6.40 14.63 41.38
C GLU A 239 -6.18 13.89 42.71
N GLY A 240 -6.19 12.56 42.72
CA GLY A 240 -5.89 11.75 43.92
C GLY A 240 -4.44 11.81 44.39
N ASP A 241 -3.49 12.17 43.50
CA ASP A 241 -2.07 12.31 43.83
C ASP A 241 -1.76 13.71 44.42
N ILE A 242 -2.74 14.61 44.37
CA ILE A 242 -2.65 15.95 44.96
C ILE A 242 -3.08 15.85 46.42
N ASN A 243 -2.29 16.45 47.31
CA ASN A 243 -2.60 16.39 48.74
C ASN A 243 -3.99 17.00 49.03
N PRO A 244 -4.85 16.33 49.82
CA PRO A 244 -6.22 16.78 50.07
C PRO A 244 -6.31 18.17 50.71
N LYS A 245 -5.31 18.58 51.51
CA LYS A 245 -5.26 19.94 52.08
C LYS A 245 -5.11 21.01 51.00
N VAL A 246 -4.36 20.70 49.94
CA VAL A 246 -4.18 21.61 48.81
C VAL A 246 -5.45 21.66 47.97
N LEU A 247 -6.12 20.52 47.76
CA LEU A 247 -7.42 20.46 47.10
C LEU A 247 -8.47 21.28 47.86
N GLN A 248 -8.51 21.21 49.19
CA GLN A 248 -9.40 22.04 50.00
C GLN A 248 -9.12 23.54 49.83
N LEU A 249 -7.84 23.94 49.81
CA LEU A 249 -7.45 25.34 49.60
C LEU A 249 -7.80 25.86 48.21
N ILE A 250 -7.73 25.01 47.19
CA ILE A 250 -8.00 25.36 45.77
C ILE A 250 -9.45 24.99 45.39
N SER A 251 -10.27 24.47 46.30
CA SER A 251 -11.61 23.91 46.03
C SER A 251 -12.57 24.85 45.29
N HIS A 252 -12.39 26.16 45.44
CA HIS A 252 -13.16 27.20 44.74
C HIS A 252 -12.75 27.37 43.27
N GLU A 253 -11.70 26.69 42.80
CA GLU A 253 -11.18 26.74 41.44
C GLU A 253 -11.06 25.35 40.83
N LYS A 254 -11.54 25.20 39.58
CA LYS A 254 -11.38 23.96 38.85
C LYS A 254 -9.94 23.79 38.35
N ILE A 255 -9.29 22.70 38.75
CA ILE A 255 -7.97 22.31 38.24
C ILE A 255 -8.10 21.95 36.76
N GLN A 256 -7.21 22.49 35.93
CA GLN A 256 -7.17 22.26 34.49
C GLN A 256 -5.98 21.39 34.09
N TYR A 257 -4.88 21.49 34.82
CA TYR A 257 -3.65 20.76 34.52
C TYR A 257 -2.73 20.69 35.73
N GLY A 258 -2.10 19.54 35.97
CA GLY A 258 -1.04 19.36 36.94
C GLY A 258 0.17 18.70 36.29
N VAL A 259 1.38 19.14 36.65
CA VAL A 259 2.63 18.53 36.19
C VAL A 259 3.71 18.57 37.27
N PRO A 260 4.48 17.48 37.47
CA PRO A 260 5.63 17.51 38.37
C PRO A 260 6.72 18.39 37.77
N VAL A 261 7.32 19.24 38.61
CA VAL A 261 8.36 20.18 38.22
C VAL A 261 9.46 20.23 39.27
N ILE A 262 10.67 20.57 38.84
CA ILE A 262 11.77 20.88 39.75
C ILE A 262 11.87 22.40 39.85
N LYS A 263 11.66 22.93 41.06
CA LYS A 263 11.84 24.36 41.33
C LYS A 263 13.27 24.64 41.76
N TYR A 264 13.86 25.69 41.21
CA TYR A 264 15.15 26.21 41.64
C TYR A 264 14.96 27.42 42.57
N ASP A 265 15.56 27.36 43.76
CA ASP A 265 15.52 28.48 44.72
C ASP A 265 16.26 29.71 44.16
N ARG A 266 15.70 30.90 44.34
CA ARG A 266 16.23 32.13 43.70
C ARG A 266 17.63 32.56 44.15
N LYS A 267 18.02 32.27 45.40
CA LYS A 267 19.31 32.71 45.98
C LYS A 267 20.41 31.65 45.86
N GLY A 268 20.02 30.38 45.93
CA GLY A 268 20.93 29.24 46.04
C GLY A 268 20.79 28.20 44.94
N PHE A 269 19.81 28.34 44.04
CA PHE A 269 19.50 27.40 42.96
C PHE A 269 19.45 25.93 43.41
N LYS A 270 19.00 25.68 44.64
CA LYS A 270 18.76 24.32 45.11
C LYS A 270 17.54 23.76 44.39
N ALA A 271 17.71 22.61 43.76
CA ALA A 271 16.64 21.87 43.11
C ALA A 271 15.68 21.30 44.17
N ARG A 272 14.38 21.54 44.01
CA ARG A 272 13.34 21.00 44.88
C ARG A 272 12.19 20.46 44.06
N GLN A 273 11.78 19.23 44.34
CA GLN A 273 10.61 18.62 43.71
C GLN A 273 9.34 19.36 44.13
N ARG A 274 8.54 19.78 43.16
CA ARG A 274 7.29 20.53 43.34
C ARG A 274 6.25 20.03 42.35
N GLN A 275 5.01 20.40 42.59
CA GLN A 275 3.92 20.21 41.63
C GLN A 275 3.50 21.60 41.13
N LEU A 276 3.39 21.75 39.81
CA LEU A 276 2.78 22.92 39.19
C LEU A 276 1.34 22.58 38.85
N ILE A 277 0.40 23.29 39.46
CA ILE A 277 -1.04 23.13 39.25
C ILE A 277 -1.58 24.39 38.58
N LEU A 278 -2.21 24.24 37.43
CA LEU A 278 -2.86 25.32 36.69
C LEU A 278 -4.37 25.23 36.89
N THR A 279 -4.97 26.32 37.35
CA THR A 279 -6.42 26.49 37.44
C THR A 279 -6.88 27.53 36.42
N GLN A 280 -8.17 27.87 36.43
CA GLN A 280 -8.70 28.92 35.55
C GLN A 280 -8.25 30.34 35.94
N LYS A 281 -7.80 30.57 37.18
CA LYS A 281 -7.48 31.90 37.70
C LYS A 281 -5.99 32.11 38.02
N ALA A 282 -5.30 31.05 38.42
CA ALA A 282 -3.93 31.15 38.90
C ALA A 282 -3.11 29.86 38.64
N ALA A 283 -1.80 30.01 38.67
CA ALA A 283 -0.84 28.92 38.74
C ALA A 283 -0.34 28.76 40.19
N TYR A 284 -0.33 27.53 40.70
CA TYR A 284 0.11 27.19 42.04
C TYR A 284 1.35 26.31 41.99
N VAL A 285 2.37 26.68 42.77
CA VAL A 285 3.53 25.84 43.01
C VAL A 285 3.42 25.24 44.40
N VAL A 286 3.31 23.92 44.45
CA VAL A 286 2.94 23.16 45.64
C VAL A 286 4.09 22.25 46.10
N GLU A 287 4.28 22.17 47.42
CA GLU A 287 5.14 21.18 48.08
C GLU A 287 4.29 20.38 49.05
N LEU A 288 4.04 19.09 48.75
CA LEU A 288 3.24 18.19 49.57
C LEU A 288 1.89 18.82 49.95
N ALA A 289 1.69 19.18 51.22
CA ALA A 289 0.46 19.77 51.74
C ALA A 289 0.43 21.31 51.75
N LYS A 290 1.49 21.99 51.26
CA LYS A 290 1.64 23.45 51.36
C LYS A 290 1.76 24.12 49.99
N ILE A 291 0.94 25.15 49.75
CA ILE A 291 1.08 26.04 48.60
C ILE A 291 2.26 26.98 48.88
N LYS A 292 3.33 26.87 48.09
CA LYS A 292 4.53 27.70 48.25
C LYS A 292 4.46 29.01 47.49
N GLN A 293 3.74 29.05 46.38
CA GLN A 293 3.58 30.26 45.58
C GLN A 293 2.26 30.16 44.82
N LYS A 294 1.45 31.21 44.91
CA LYS A 294 0.28 31.45 44.06
C LYS A 294 0.67 32.55 43.08
N ILE A 295 0.40 32.36 41.80
CA ILE A 295 0.67 33.33 40.72
C ILE A 295 -0.65 33.55 40.00
N GLU A 296 -1.28 34.68 40.24
CA GLU A 296 -2.52 35.04 39.53
C GLU A 296 -2.21 35.46 38.09
N TYR A 297 -3.10 35.12 37.16
CA TYR A 297 -2.87 35.44 35.74
C TYR A 297 -2.94 36.94 35.43
N SER A 298 -3.57 37.72 36.30
CA SER A 298 -3.54 39.19 36.30
C SER A 298 -2.11 39.72 36.46
N ALA A 299 -1.39 39.21 37.47
CA ALA A 299 -0.02 39.57 37.80
C ALA A 299 1.03 38.89 36.92
N LEU A 300 0.65 37.95 36.05
CA LEU A 300 1.58 37.32 35.12
C LEU A 300 2.00 38.30 34.01
N LYS A 301 3.30 38.61 33.96
CA LYS A 301 3.92 39.45 32.92
C LYS A 301 4.24 38.65 31.67
N GLY A 302 4.78 37.45 31.85
CA GLY A 302 5.41 36.71 30.76
C GLY A 302 5.88 35.33 31.19
N VAL A 303 6.27 34.54 30.20
CA VAL A 303 6.90 33.25 30.38
C VAL A 303 8.13 33.21 29.49
N SER A 304 9.30 32.88 30.04
CA SER A 304 10.51 32.76 29.25
C SER A 304 11.08 31.35 29.31
N THR A 305 11.65 30.92 28.19
CA THR A 305 12.41 29.67 28.07
C THR A 305 13.61 29.89 27.16
N SER A 306 14.61 29.01 27.23
CA SER A 306 15.74 29.06 26.30
C SER A 306 15.35 28.55 24.90
N ASN A 307 16.25 28.67 23.93
CA ASN A 307 16.16 27.97 22.65
C ASN A 307 16.67 26.52 22.68
N LEU A 308 17.24 26.04 23.78
CA LEU A 308 17.89 24.72 23.89
C LEU A 308 16.95 23.64 24.43
N ARG A 309 17.37 22.37 24.41
CA ARG A 309 16.62 21.23 24.97
C ARG A 309 16.93 21.05 26.47
N ASP A 310 16.54 22.02 27.29
CA ASP A 310 16.84 22.02 28.75
C ASP A 310 15.62 21.77 29.66
N GLY A 311 14.41 21.97 29.12
CA GLY A 311 13.17 21.92 29.89
C GLY A 311 13.00 23.06 30.90
N ILE A 312 13.80 24.14 30.81
CA ILE A 312 13.75 25.27 31.74
C ILE A 312 12.66 26.25 31.33
N LEU A 313 11.91 26.70 32.34
CA LEU A 313 10.76 27.57 32.25
C LEU A 313 10.84 28.62 33.37
N VAL A 314 10.75 29.90 33.02
CA VAL A 314 10.65 31.00 33.99
C VAL A 314 9.31 31.68 33.84
N ILE A 315 8.55 31.75 34.94
CA ILE A 315 7.27 32.45 35.02
C ILE A 315 7.53 33.83 35.63
N HIS A 316 7.34 34.88 34.83
CA HIS A 316 7.58 36.27 35.22
C HIS A 316 6.35 36.88 35.89
N VAL A 317 6.51 37.35 37.11
CA VAL A 317 5.44 37.94 37.93
C VAL A 317 5.68 39.43 38.10
N SER A 318 4.60 40.22 38.07
CA SER A 318 4.67 41.67 38.27
C SER A 318 5.29 42.00 39.64
N PRO A 319 6.21 42.98 39.72
CA PRO A 319 6.83 43.40 40.98
C PRO A 319 5.86 44.01 42.00
N GLU A 320 4.66 44.39 41.57
CA GLU A 320 3.63 45.02 42.43
C GLU A 320 3.08 44.07 43.49
N ASP A 321 3.10 42.76 43.22
CA ASP A 321 2.77 41.72 44.19
C ASP A 321 3.94 41.53 45.17
N LYS A 322 3.89 42.27 46.28
CA LYS A 322 4.87 42.31 47.38
C LYS A 322 5.22 40.95 48.05
N GLN A 323 4.66 39.84 47.57
CA GLN A 323 4.77 38.53 48.20
C GLN A 323 5.98 37.74 47.69
N LYS A 324 6.18 37.57 46.36
CA LYS A 324 7.23 36.71 45.76
C LYS A 324 7.49 37.07 44.28
N GLY A 325 8.77 37.21 43.87
CA GLY A 325 9.18 37.39 42.46
C GLY A 325 9.03 36.16 41.54
N ASP A 326 9.86 36.04 40.51
CA ASP A 326 9.73 35.05 39.43
C ASP A 326 9.92 33.61 39.93
N ALA A 327 9.35 32.66 39.18
CA ALA A 327 9.48 31.23 39.45
C ALA A 327 10.31 30.54 38.36
N VAL A 328 11.47 30.01 38.74
CA VAL A 328 12.34 29.20 37.86
C VAL A 328 12.01 27.72 38.07
N LEU A 329 11.54 27.06 37.02
CA LEU A 329 11.05 25.69 37.02
C LEU A 329 11.72 24.90 35.89
N GLN A 330 12.00 23.62 36.13
CA GLN A 330 12.33 22.65 35.09
C GLN A 330 11.18 21.66 34.96
N CYS A 331 10.74 21.41 33.74
CA CYS A 331 9.59 20.57 33.43
C CYS A 331 9.91 19.64 32.24
N GLY A 332 9.74 18.33 32.44
CA GLY A 332 9.93 17.34 31.37
C GLY A 332 8.91 17.47 30.23
N HIS A 333 7.73 18.02 30.51
CA HIS A 333 6.66 18.26 29.54
C HIS A 333 6.47 19.78 29.28
N MET A 334 7.57 20.53 29.18
CA MET A 334 7.54 22.00 29.15
C MET A 334 6.72 22.57 27.98
N PHE A 335 6.77 21.98 26.77
CA PHE A 335 5.92 22.41 25.65
C PHE A 335 4.41 22.32 25.98
N GLU A 336 3.99 21.23 26.62
CA GLU A 336 2.61 21.00 27.06
C GLU A 336 2.21 21.99 28.16
N ALA A 337 3.05 22.12 29.20
CA ALA A 337 2.81 22.99 30.34
C ALA A 337 2.69 24.47 29.95
N VAL A 338 3.61 24.95 29.10
CA VAL A 338 3.59 26.34 28.62
C VAL A 338 2.38 26.59 27.73
N THR A 339 2.07 25.68 26.80
CA THR A 339 0.90 25.83 25.93
C THR A 339 -0.39 25.93 26.74
N LYS A 340 -0.57 25.03 27.72
CA LYS A 340 -1.75 25.05 28.59
C LYS A 340 -1.82 26.33 29.43
N LEU A 341 -0.69 26.81 29.96
CA LEU A 341 -0.63 28.07 30.68
C LEU A 341 -1.04 29.25 29.78
N VAL A 342 -0.50 29.34 28.57
CA VAL A 342 -0.83 30.42 27.60
C VAL A 342 -2.32 30.40 27.24
N MET A 343 -2.88 29.22 26.97
CA MET A 343 -4.31 29.09 26.66
C MET A 343 -5.23 29.51 27.82
N LEU A 344 -4.79 29.37 29.07
CA LEU A 344 -5.55 29.81 30.25
C LEU A 344 -5.44 31.32 30.47
N VAL A 345 -4.27 31.91 30.24
CA VAL A 345 -4.03 33.34 30.47
C VAL A 345 -4.70 34.21 29.39
N LYS A 346 -4.88 33.68 28.17
CA LYS A 346 -5.55 34.37 27.03
C LYS A 346 -4.94 35.74 26.66
N LYS A 347 -3.68 36.01 27.02
CA LYS A 347 -2.93 37.18 26.51
C LYS A 347 -2.09 36.71 25.31
N GLU A 348 -1.99 37.55 24.29
CA GLU A 348 -1.13 37.28 23.14
C GLU A 348 0.35 37.55 23.50
N ASN A 349 1.27 36.81 22.88
CA ASN A 349 2.72 37.03 22.98
C ASN A 349 3.32 37.03 24.40
N ILE A 350 2.83 36.17 25.30
CA ILE A 350 3.37 36.02 26.66
C ILE A 350 4.73 35.30 26.67
N VAL A 351 5.00 34.46 25.65
CA VAL A 351 6.15 33.55 25.67
C VAL A 351 7.33 34.12 24.92
N ASN A 352 8.45 34.27 25.62
CA ASN A 352 9.73 34.67 25.07
C ASN A 352 10.70 33.48 25.02
N VAL A 353 11.21 33.18 23.83
CA VAL A 353 12.26 32.18 23.64
C VAL A 353 13.58 32.92 23.50
N VAL A 354 14.47 32.76 24.48
CA VAL A 354 15.70 33.54 24.63
C VAL A 354 16.93 32.72 24.29
N GLN A 355 17.94 33.35 23.70
CA GLN A 355 19.22 32.74 23.37
C GLN A 355 20.32 33.27 24.30
N GLY A 356 21.20 32.40 24.79
CA GLY A 356 22.35 32.76 25.61
C GLY A 356 22.03 33.01 27.08
N SER A 357 21.32 34.08 27.43
CA SER A 357 21.04 34.38 28.85
C SER A 357 19.66 34.99 29.08
N LEU A 358 19.08 34.68 30.25
CA LEU A 358 17.77 35.15 30.68
C LEU A 358 17.87 35.80 32.05
N GLN A 359 17.37 37.03 32.17
CA GLN A 359 17.22 37.71 33.46
C GLN A 359 15.85 37.41 34.07
N PHE A 360 15.82 37.25 35.40
CA PHE A 360 14.58 37.03 36.14
C PHE A 360 14.61 37.77 37.48
N PHE A 361 13.43 38.17 37.94
CA PHE A 361 13.25 38.98 39.13
C PHE A 361 13.27 38.10 40.40
N ILE A 362 14.16 38.39 41.35
CA ILE A 362 14.27 37.61 42.60
C ILE A 362 13.40 38.20 43.71
N SER A 363 13.61 39.50 43.95
CA SER A 363 13.00 40.34 44.99
C SER A 363 13.16 41.80 44.59
N PRO A 364 12.41 42.75 45.16
CA PRO A 364 12.54 44.18 44.83
C PRO A 364 14.02 44.63 44.81
N GLY A 365 14.49 45.13 43.67
CA GLY A 365 15.87 45.59 43.45
C GLY A 365 16.95 44.50 43.27
N LYS A 366 16.59 43.22 43.15
CA LYS A 366 17.54 42.12 42.88
C LYS A 366 17.09 41.25 41.71
N GLU A 367 17.95 41.12 40.72
CA GLU A 367 17.76 40.27 39.55
C GLU A 367 18.77 39.12 39.56
N GLY A 368 18.35 37.99 39.01
CA GLY A 368 19.20 36.84 38.75
C GLY A 368 19.36 36.63 37.26
N THR A 369 20.45 35.98 36.87
CA THR A 369 20.71 35.61 35.48
C THR A 369 20.81 34.09 35.37
N ILE A 370 20.19 33.54 34.34
CA ILE A 370 20.35 32.16 33.88
C ILE A 370 21.16 32.22 32.58
N VAL A 371 22.23 31.44 32.49
CA VAL A 371 23.07 31.30 31.31
C VAL A 371 22.83 29.92 30.71
N PHE A 372 22.56 29.87 29.41
CA PHE A 372 22.25 28.65 28.66
C PHE A 372 23.41 28.32 27.74
N ASP A 373 24.01 27.15 27.96
CA ASP A 373 25.16 26.65 27.20
C ASP A 373 24.88 25.26 26.64
N THR A 374 25.70 24.82 25.67
CA THR A 374 25.64 23.47 25.12
C THR A 374 26.90 22.68 25.48
N GLY A 375 26.72 21.45 25.95
CA GLY A 375 27.82 20.59 26.41
C GLY A 375 27.58 19.11 26.09
N PRO A 376 28.50 18.22 26.48
CA PRO A 376 28.36 16.78 26.25
C PRO A 376 27.29 16.13 27.14
N GLU A 377 27.07 16.65 28.35
CA GLU A 377 26.08 16.16 29.31
C GLU A 377 25.14 17.27 29.77
N GLU A 378 23.91 16.90 30.11
CA GLU A 378 22.93 17.82 30.69
C GLU A 378 23.25 18.10 32.17
N GLN A 379 23.54 19.36 32.51
CA GLN A 379 23.89 19.74 33.88
C GLN A 379 23.31 21.12 34.23
N ILE A 380 22.83 21.27 35.47
CA ILE A 380 22.32 22.54 35.99
C ILE A 380 23.03 22.84 37.31
N TYR A 381 23.79 23.93 37.36
CA TYR A 381 24.58 24.30 38.54
C TYR A 381 24.73 25.82 38.68
N LYS A 382 25.10 26.26 39.89
CA LYS A 382 25.42 27.67 40.15
C LYS A 382 26.87 27.94 39.79
N ASN A 383 27.12 28.89 38.89
CA ASN A 383 28.47 29.25 38.48
C ASN A 383 29.18 30.12 39.55
N LYS A 384 30.50 30.34 39.36
CA LYS A 384 31.32 31.15 40.27
C LYS A 384 30.84 32.60 40.37
N ASN A 385 30.19 33.11 39.34
CA ASN A 385 29.61 34.45 39.28
C ASN A 385 28.24 34.54 39.99
N GLY A 386 27.77 33.44 40.59
CA GLY A 386 26.52 33.38 41.31
C GLY A 386 25.26 33.25 40.45
N GLN A 387 25.41 33.04 39.14
CA GLN A 387 24.34 32.84 38.16
C GLN A 387 24.01 31.35 38.01
N LEU A 388 22.84 31.03 37.48
CA LEU A 388 22.45 29.65 37.17
C LEU A 388 22.92 29.29 35.76
N THR A 389 23.84 28.33 35.62
CA THR A 389 24.23 27.80 34.32
C THR A 389 23.47 26.52 34.03
N VAL A 390 22.86 26.46 32.84
CA VAL A 390 22.10 25.33 32.32
C VAL A 390 22.81 24.86 31.06
N VAL A 391 23.40 23.67 31.14
CA VAL A 391 24.09 23.02 30.02
C VAL A 391 23.13 22.00 29.42
N SER A 392 22.78 22.16 28.15
CA SER A 392 21.99 21.20 27.37
C SER A 392 22.91 20.26 26.59
N GLY A 393 22.57 18.97 26.57
CA GLY A 393 23.36 17.94 25.89
C GLY A 393 23.33 18.11 24.37
N ARG A 394 24.48 18.12 23.71
CA ARG A 394 24.56 18.10 22.24
C ARG A 394 24.09 16.75 21.72
N LEU A 395 23.13 16.78 20.78
CA LEU A 395 22.90 15.64 19.90
C LEU A 395 24.10 15.51 18.98
N TRP A 396 24.77 14.36 19.00
CA TRP A 396 25.82 14.00 18.05
C TRP A 396 25.25 14.16 16.63
N GLU A 397 25.88 14.97 15.77
CA GLU A 397 25.38 15.36 14.44
C GLU A 397 25.23 14.19 13.42
N GLY A 398 25.45 12.94 13.82
CA GLY A 398 25.39 11.76 12.96
C GLY A 398 24.00 11.19 12.66
N SER A 399 22.93 11.75 13.20
CA SER A 399 21.57 11.19 13.09
C SER A 399 20.52 12.19 12.62
N LYS A 400 20.83 13.02 11.61
CA LYS A 400 19.77 13.66 10.82
C LYS A 400 19.12 12.60 9.91
N PRO A 401 17.84 12.24 10.08
CA PRO A 401 17.14 11.51 9.04
C PRO A 401 17.11 12.39 7.78
N PHE A 402 17.62 11.84 6.69
CA PHE A 402 17.59 12.42 5.36
C PHE A 402 16.13 12.57 4.92
N TYR A 403 15.48 13.69 5.24
CA TYR A 403 14.21 14.04 4.62
C TYR A 403 14.51 14.54 3.20
N ARG A 404 14.41 13.64 2.22
CA ARG A 404 14.25 14.02 0.81
C ARG A 404 12.92 14.77 0.68
N MET A 405 12.99 16.02 0.20
CA MET A 405 11.84 16.76 -0.33
C MET A 405 11.19 16.02 -1.50
#